data_AF-A0A9W6GST6-F1
#
_entry.id   AF-A0A9W6GST6-F1
#
_cell.length_a   1.000
_cell.length_b   1.000
_cell.length_c   1.000
_cell.angle_alpha   90.00
_cell.angle_beta   90.00
_cell.angle_gamma   90.00
#
_symmetry.space_group_name_H-M   'P 1'
#
loop_
_entity.id
_entity.type
_entity.pdbx_description
1 polymer ?
#
loop_
_entity_poly.entity_id
_entity_poly.type
_entity_poly.pdbx_seq_one_letter_code
_entity_poly.pdbx_strand_id
1 'polypeptide(L)'
;MTHWVRLWGNMPNDLKWRVIARHSGRPMTGVLAVFIHMMTNAGGNEEARGTLHKWDDEVIAVALDIDTEHVAAIRLAMQGKILDGDRLTGWEKRQPKREDSSAERTRA
;
A
#
# COMPACT_ATOMS: atom_id res chain seq x y z
N MET A 1 17.36 -0.23 -9.96
CA MET A 1 16.63 -1.27 -10.73
C MET A 1 15.17 -0.87 -10.82
N THR A 2 14.45 -1.16 -11.91
CA THR A 2 13.01 -0.88 -11.97
C THR A 2 12.28 -1.89 -11.08
N HIS A 3 11.77 -1.45 -9.93
CA HIS A 3 10.94 -2.27 -9.05
C HIS A 3 9.46 -2.13 -9.44
N TRP A 4 8.69 -3.16 -9.16
CA TRP A 4 7.26 -3.19 -9.40
C TRP A 4 6.53 -3.82 -8.22
N VAL A 5 5.23 -3.53 -8.14
CA VAL A 5 4.34 -4.06 -7.12
C VAL A 5 3.10 -4.65 -7.75
N ARG A 6 2.61 -5.74 -7.18
CA ARG A 6 1.35 -6.38 -7.54
C ARG A 6 0.17 -5.70 -6.85
N LEU A 7 -0.93 -5.53 -7.57
CA LEU A 7 -2.24 -5.34 -6.95
C LEU A 7 -3.03 -6.65 -7.07
N TRP A 8 -3.79 -7.00 -6.04
CA TRP A 8 -4.59 -8.22 -6.06
C TRP A 8 -5.96 -7.98 -6.69
N GLY A 9 -6.59 -9.04 -7.19
CA GLY A 9 -7.93 -8.99 -7.75
C GLY A 9 -8.94 -8.39 -6.77
N ASN A 10 -9.80 -7.51 -7.28
CA ASN A 10 -10.81 -6.81 -6.49
C ASN A 10 -10.26 -5.89 -5.38
N MET A 11 -8.96 -5.58 -5.37
CA MET A 11 -8.36 -4.65 -4.40
C MET A 11 -9.19 -3.37 -4.25
N PRO A 12 -9.56 -2.61 -5.31
CA PRO A 12 -10.25 -1.32 -5.14
C PRO A 12 -11.60 -1.39 -4.44
N ASN A 13 -12.24 -2.57 -4.41
CA ASN A 13 -13.59 -2.76 -3.84
C ASN A 13 -13.57 -3.38 -2.44
N ASP A 14 -12.40 -3.66 -1.87
CA ASP A 14 -12.31 -4.20 -0.52
C ASP A 14 -12.94 -3.24 0.51
N LEU A 15 -13.81 -3.77 1.38
CA LEU A 15 -14.55 -3.00 2.37
C LEU A 15 -13.63 -2.19 3.30
N LYS A 16 -12.38 -2.62 3.51
CA LYS A 16 -11.43 -1.90 4.36
C LYS A 16 -11.19 -0.47 3.86
N TRP A 17 -11.21 -0.24 2.55
CA TRP A 17 -11.01 1.10 1.98
C TRP A 17 -12.18 2.01 2.31
N ARG A 18 -13.42 1.51 2.24
CA ARG A 18 -14.62 2.25 2.66
C ARG A 18 -14.56 2.64 4.13
N VAL A 19 -14.04 1.76 4.98
CA VAL A 19 -13.84 2.07 6.40
C VAL A 19 -12.78 3.17 6.58
N ILE A 20 -11.66 3.10 5.85
CA ILE A 20 -10.58 4.11 5.88
C ILE A 20 -11.09 5.47 5.38
N ALA A 21 -11.82 5.49 4.27
CA ALA A 21 -12.42 6.71 3.71
C ALA A 21 -13.40 7.35 4.71
N ARG A 22 -14.25 6.55 5.36
CA ARG A 22 -15.15 7.04 6.40
C ARG A 22 -14.40 7.62 7.59
N HIS A 23 -13.33 6.97 8.04
CA HIS A 23 -12.58 7.40 9.23
C HIS A 23 -11.69 8.64 8.97
N SER A 24 -11.06 8.71 7.80
CA SER A 24 -10.28 9.88 7.36
C SER A 24 -11.16 11.03 6.86
N GLY A 25 -12.45 10.78 6.62
CA GLY A 25 -13.36 11.72 5.99
C GLY A 25 -12.97 12.10 4.56
N ARG A 26 -12.10 11.32 3.89
CA ARG A 26 -11.56 11.60 2.55
C ARG A 26 -12.21 10.71 1.48
N PRO A 27 -12.27 11.16 0.20
CA PRO A 27 -12.85 10.37 -0.87
C PRO A 27 -12.06 9.09 -1.15
N MET A 28 -12.74 8.08 -1.70
CA MET A 28 -12.15 6.78 -2.02
C MET A 28 -10.96 6.87 -2.98
N THR A 29 -11.04 7.80 -3.93
CA THR A 29 -9.98 8.05 -4.90
C THR A 29 -8.67 8.41 -4.21
N GLY A 30 -8.71 9.31 -3.23
CA GLY A 30 -7.55 9.70 -2.42
C GLY A 30 -7.00 8.53 -1.61
N VAL A 31 -7.87 7.74 -0.97
CA VAL A 31 -7.46 6.56 -0.18
C VAL A 31 -6.70 5.55 -1.04
N LEU A 32 -7.22 5.21 -2.21
CA LEU A 32 -6.58 4.28 -3.14
C LEU A 32 -5.28 4.85 -3.70
N ALA A 33 -5.26 6.14 -4.05
CA ALA A 33 -4.07 6.81 -4.57
C ALA A 33 -2.93 6.85 -3.55
N VAL A 34 -3.21 7.20 -2.29
CA VAL A 34 -2.24 7.18 -1.20
C VAL A 34 -1.73 5.76 -0.96
N PHE A 35 -2.61 4.75 -0.94
CA PHE A 35 -2.18 3.36 -0.79
C PHE A 35 -1.25 2.90 -1.92
N ILE A 36 -1.54 3.27 -3.18
CA ILE A 36 -0.67 2.94 -4.31
C ILE A 36 0.71 3.60 -4.15
N HIS A 37 0.78 4.85 -3.71
CA HIS A 37 2.06 5.51 -3.40
C HIS A 37 2.82 4.81 -2.26
N MET A 38 2.13 4.35 -1.22
CA MET A 38 2.74 3.56 -0.16
C MET A 38 3.32 2.25 -0.69
N MET A 39 2.59 1.56 -1.58
CA MET A 39 3.05 0.33 -2.19
C MET A 39 4.32 0.57 -3.03
N THR A 40 4.36 1.63 -3.84
CA THR A 40 5.53 1.92 -4.69
C THR A 40 6.74 2.37 -3.86
N ASN A 41 6.52 3.18 -2.81
CA ASN A 41 7.56 3.58 -1.85
C ASN A 41 8.15 2.35 -1.13
N ALA A 42 7.30 1.56 -0.47
CA ALA A 42 7.71 0.36 0.25
C ALA A 42 8.31 -0.71 -0.69
N GLY A 43 7.86 -0.76 -1.95
CA GLY A 43 8.37 -1.66 -2.96
C GLY A 43 9.78 -1.32 -3.44
N GLY A 44 10.15 -0.04 -3.39
CA GLY A 44 11.46 0.50 -3.75
C GLY A 44 12.46 0.55 -2.60
N ASN A 45 12.03 0.25 -1.37
CA ASN A 45 12.92 0.08 -0.23
C ASN A 45 13.71 -1.23 -0.37
N GLU A 46 14.92 -1.17 -0.96
CA GLU A 46 15.76 -2.34 -1.26
C GLU A 46 16.21 -3.09 0.02
N GLU A 47 16.41 -2.36 1.13
CA GLU A 47 16.85 -2.92 2.41
C GLU A 47 15.70 -3.59 3.17
N ALA A 48 14.49 -3.03 3.08
CA ALA A 48 13.32 -3.50 3.85
C ALA A 48 12.01 -3.37 3.06
N ARG A 49 11.87 -4.15 1.97
CA ARG A 49 10.65 -4.15 1.16
C ARG A 49 9.41 -4.40 2.00
N GLY A 50 8.36 -3.61 1.74
CA GLY A 50 7.11 -3.64 2.50
C GLY A 50 7.08 -2.68 3.68
N THR A 51 8.21 -2.08 4.04
CA THR A 51 8.29 -0.97 5.00
C THR A 51 8.49 0.33 4.24
N LEU A 52 7.72 1.35 4.59
CA LEU A 52 7.88 2.70 4.06
C LEU A 52 9.28 3.23 4.36
N HIS A 53 9.87 3.95 3.42
CA HIS A 53 11.19 4.55 3.55
C HIS A 53 11.12 6.04 3.25
N LYS A 54 11.48 6.86 4.25
CA LYS A 54 11.42 8.33 4.16
C LYS A 54 10.08 8.83 3.62
N TRP A 55 8.99 8.24 4.13
CA TRP A 55 7.65 8.66 3.75
C TRP A 55 7.41 10.09 4.24
N ASP A 56 6.90 10.93 3.33
CA ASP A 56 6.58 12.31 3.60
C ASP A 56 5.19 12.60 3.04
N ASP A 57 4.26 12.97 3.91
CA ASP A 57 2.88 13.25 3.52
C ASP A 57 2.81 14.46 2.57
N GLU A 58 3.69 15.46 2.71
CA GLU A 58 3.72 16.65 1.87
C GLU A 58 4.13 16.32 0.43
N VAL A 59 5.15 15.48 0.26
CA VAL A 59 5.61 15.06 -1.08
C VAL A 59 4.50 14.32 -1.83
N ILE A 60 3.76 13.47 -1.12
CA ILE A 60 2.64 12.73 -1.71
C ILE A 60 1.45 13.64 -2.00
N ALA A 61 1.21 14.63 -1.14
CA ALA A 61 0.17 15.63 -1.33
C ALA A 61 0.41 16.47 -2.59
N VAL A 62 1.65 16.95 -2.78
CA VAL A 62 2.10 17.64 -3.99
C VAL A 62 1.94 16.74 -5.23
N ALA A 63 2.32 15.47 -5.14
CA ALA A 63 2.19 14.52 -6.26
C ALA A 63 0.73 14.22 -6.64
N LEU A 64 -0.19 14.33 -5.68
CA LEU A 64 -1.62 14.04 -5.86
C LEU A 64 -2.48 15.30 -6.08
N ASP A 65 -1.90 16.50 -6.02
CA ASP A 65 -2.60 17.79 -6.06
C ASP A 65 -3.71 17.89 -5.00
N ILE A 66 -3.37 17.56 -3.76
CA ILE A 66 -4.27 17.65 -2.58
C ILE A 66 -3.52 18.24 -1.38
N ASP A 67 -4.25 18.63 -0.34
CA ASP A 67 -3.63 19.12 0.90
C ASP A 67 -2.88 18.03 1.69
N THR A 68 -1.78 18.41 2.34
CA THR A 68 -0.94 17.52 3.17
C THR A 68 -1.75 16.85 4.28
N GLU A 69 -2.67 17.59 4.92
CA GLU A 69 -3.54 17.06 5.97
C GLU A 69 -4.44 15.92 5.47
N HIS A 70 -4.79 15.91 4.18
CA HIS A 70 -5.61 14.84 3.60
C HIS A 70 -4.82 13.53 3.50
N VAL A 71 -3.55 13.59 3.08
CA VAL A 71 -2.67 12.41 3.05
C VAL A 71 -2.42 11.91 4.47
N ALA A 72 -2.09 12.81 5.40
CA ALA A 72 -1.88 12.46 6.81
C ALA A 72 -3.11 11.80 7.44
N ALA A 73 -4.32 12.34 7.21
CA ALA A 73 -5.57 11.77 7.71
C ALA A 73 -5.82 10.35 7.16
N ILE A 74 -5.53 10.13 5.87
CA ILE A 74 -5.66 8.80 5.25
C ILE A 74 -4.63 7.83 5.86
N ARG A 75 -3.36 8.23 5.97
CA ARG A 75 -2.29 7.40 6.54
C ARG A 75 -2.57 7.02 7.99
N LEU A 76 -3.05 7.96 8.80
CA LEU A 76 -3.48 7.67 10.18
C LEU A 76 -4.65 6.69 10.20
N ALA A 77 -5.65 6.86 9.33
CA ALA A 77 -6.79 5.95 9.24
C ALA A 77 -6.43 4.53 8.72
N MET A 78 -5.29 4.37 8.06
CA MET A 78 -4.75 3.09 7.61
C MET A 78 -4.10 2.27 8.72
N GLN A 79 -3.72 2.90 9.84
CA GLN A 79 -3.10 2.24 10.99
C GLN A 79 -4.01 1.16 11.57
N GLY A 80 -3.44 0.00 11.89
CA GLY A 80 -4.16 -1.18 12.38
C GLY A 80 -5.07 -1.86 11.35
N LYS A 81 -5.03 -1.43 10.07
CA LYS A 81 -5.79 -2.06 8.98
C LYS A 81 -4.86 -2.60 7.90
N ILE A 82 -4.14 -1.69 7.24
CA ILE A 82 -3.23 -2.01 6.13
C ILE A 82 -1.80 -1.52 6.39
N LEU A 83 -1.62 -0.68 7.40
CA LEU A 83 -0.36 -0.12 7.84
C LEU A 83 -0.22 -0.35 9.36
N ASP A 84 0.98 -0.67 9.80
CA ASP A 84 1.35 -0.82 11.21
C ASP A 84 2.70 -0.12 11.44
N GLY A 85 2.66 1.07 12.03
CA GLY A 85 3.78 2.01 11.98
C GLY A 85 4.09 2.37 10.53
N ASP A 86 5.24 1.93 10.04
CA ASP A 86 5.67 2.08 8.64
C ASP A 86 5.55 0.79 7.83
N ARG A 87 5.06 -0.31 8.41
CA ARG A 87 4.98 -1.61 7.76
C ARG A 87 3.63 -1.84 7.10
N LEU A 88 3.61 -2.13 5.79
CA LEU A 88 2.40 -2.58 5.11
C LEU A 88 2.04 -4.01 5.54
N THR A 89 0.86 -4.16 6.16
CA THR A 89 0.44 -5.44 6.73
C THR A 89 0.15 -6.46 5.63
N GLY A 90 0.65 -7.68 5.73
CA GLY A 90 0.43 -8.72 4.71
C GLY A 90 1.19 -8.49 3.39
N TRP A 91 2.26 -7.69 3.41
CA TRP A 91 3.13 -7.46 2.26
C TRP A 91 3.62 -8.76 1.62
N GLU A 92 4.16 -9.69 2.41
CA GLU A 92 4.73 -10.98 1.94
C GLU A 92 3.72 -11.80 1.14
N LYS A 93 2.46 -11.78 1.60
CA LYS A 93 1.36 -12.49 0.94
C LYS A 93 0.98 -11.85 -0.40
N ARG A 94 1.07 -10.52 -0.53
CA ARG A 94 0.69 -9.78 -1.74
C ARG A 94 1.85 -9.59 -2.71
N GLN A 95 3.08 -9.60 -2.21
CA GLN A 95 4.32 -9.44 -2.95
C GLN A 95 5.24 -10.66 -2.75
N PRO A 96 4.79 -11.87 -3.09
CA PRO A 96 5.64 -13.04 -2.97
C PRO A 96 6.83 -12.93 -3.93
N LYS A 97 7.99 -13.44 -3.50
CA LYS A 97 9.18 -13.53 -4.38
C LYS A 97 8.92 -14.43 -5.59
N ARG A 98 8.07 -15.46 -5.42
CA ARG A 98 7.64 -16.40 -6.47
C ARG A 98 6.21 -16.86 -6.19
N GLU A 99 5.40 -16.96 -7.24
CA GLU A 99 4.00 -17.43 -7.14
C GLU A 99 3.88 -18.97 -7.20
N ASP A 100 4.86 -19.67 -7.77
CA ASP A 100 4.84 -21.13 -7.83
C ASP A 100 5.31 -21.78 -6.52
N SER A 101 4.41 -22.49 -5.87
CA SER A 101 4.78 -23.72 -5.15
C SER A 101 5.16 -24.77 -6.20
N SER A 102 6.45 -24.85 -6.57
CA SER A 102 7.00 -25.81 -7.54
C SER A 102 6.85 -27.30 -7.15
N ALA A 103 6.10 -27.60 -6.09
CA ALA A 103 5.85 -28.96 -5.61
C ALA A 103 4.94 -29.78 -6.55
N GLU A 104 4.04 -29.14 -7.31
CA GLU A 104 3.15 -29.87 -8.24
C GLU A 104 3.82 -30.21 -9.59
N ARG A 105 4.78 -29.42 -10.07
CA ARG A 105 5.47 -29.69 -11.35
C ARG A 105 6.53 -30.79 -11.31
N THR A 106 6.83 -31.36 -10.13
CA THR A 106 7.84 -32.42 -9.99
C THR A 106 7.22 -33.83 -9.96
N ARG A 107 5.90 -33.95 -10.21
CA ARG A 107 5.17 -35.23 -10.18
C ARG A 107 4.48 -35.62 -11.50
N ALA A 108 4.84 -34.97 -12.61
CA ALA A 108 4.36 -35.33 -13.95
C ALA A 108 5.52 -35.83 -14.81
#